data_AF-A0A2A4QSQ8-F1
#
_entry.id   AF-A0A2A4QSQ8-F1
#
_cell.length_a   1.000
_cell.length_b   1.000
_cell.length_c   1.000
_cell.angle_alpha   90.00
_cell.angle_beta   90.00
_cell.angle_gamma   90.00
#
_symmetry.space_group_name_H-M   'P 1'
#
loop_
_entity.id
_entity.type
_entity.pdbx_description
1 polymer ?
#
loop_
_entity_poly.entity_id
_entity_poly.type
_entity_poly.pdbx_seq_one_letter_code
_entity_poly.pdbx_strand_id
1 'polypeptide(L)'
;MQFELTPQIAKNIKKWIANGENLQLTQLLEDVHFADIAEILEEISFSDAIYIIKLLDSEKTAEVLAELDDDTREKVLKGLSSKEIAEEIDELDTDDAADIISELPDQQKEEVIAQLEDVEHAKDIVDLLRHDEDTAGGLMGKELVKVNENWTNITCVKEMRRQAANVDKVHTIYVVDDHDILKGRLSLKSLLTTPATTPVREIYNHQITSVSVTENDEEVARIMQKYDLFVIPVIDEMGRLTGQITIDDIVDI
;
A
#
# COMPACT_ATOMS: atom_id res chain seq x y z
N MET A 1 12.76 3.06 20.08
CA MET A 1 14.14 2.54 19.93
C MET A 1 14.05 1.61 18.75
N GLN A 2 14.96 1.72 17.78
CA GLN A 2 15.02 0.78 16.66
C GLN A 2 15.23 -0.63 17.23
N PHE A 3 14.45 -1.61 16.78
CA PHE A 3 14.66 -2.99 17.17
C PHE A 3 16.02 -3.45 16.59
N GLU A 4 16.68 -4.38 17.27
CA GLU A 4 17.92 -4.96 16.77
C GLU A 4 17.89 -6.45 17.06
N LEU A 5 17.97 -7.26 16.00
CA LEU A 5 17.99 -8.71 16.12
C LEU A 5 19.32 -9.19 16.71
N THR A 6 19.42 -9.16 18.04
CA THR A 6 20.61 -9.68 18.70
C THR A 6 20.67 -11.21 18.61
N PRO A 7 21.87 -11.83 18.63
CA PRO A 7 22.01 -13.29 18.68
C PRO A 7 21.27 -13.93 19.87
N GLN A 8 21.09 -13.19 20.96
CA GLN A 8 20.35 -13.65 22.12
C GLN A 8 18.83 -13.69 21.86
N ILE A 9 18.29 -12.69 21.15
CA ILE A 9 16.88 -12.65 20.74
C ILE A 9 16.60 -13.78 19.74
N ALA A 10 17.41 -13.93 18.70
CA ALA A 10 17.27 -15.02 17.73
C ALA A 10 17.29 -16.41 18.39
N LYS A 11 18.18 -16.61 19.38
CA LYS A 11 18.23 -17.85 20.17
C LYS A 11 16.98 -18.05 21.03
N ASN A 12 16.43 -16.99 21.60
CA ASN A 12 15.20 -17.05 22.39
C ASN A 12 14.00 -17.39 21.51
N ILE A 13 13.87 -16.77 20.34
CA ILE A 13 12.83 -17.06 19.35
C ILE A 13 12.85 -18.54 18.98
N LYS A 14 14.00 -19.08 18.55
CA LYS A 14 14.14 -20.50 18.21
C LYS A 14 13.78 -21.43 19.38
N LYS A 15 14.14 -21.06 20.61
CA LYS A 15 13.79 -21.82 21.81
C LYS A 15 12.28 -21.78 22.08
N TRP A 16 11.65 -20.62 21.94
CA TRP A 16 10.22 -20.47 22.19
C TRP A 16 9.39 -21.22 21.16
N ILE A 17 9.78 -21.19 19.88
CA ILE A 17 9.14 -22.00 18.83
C ILE A 17 9.26 -23.49 19.15
N ALA A 18 10.47 -23.98 19.45
CA ALA A 18 10.70 -25.38 19.77
C ALA A 18 9.90 -25.89 20.99
N ASN A 19 9.58 -25.00 21.93
CA ASN A 19 8.83 -25.31 23.15
C ASN A 19 7.32 -25.03 23.03
N GLY A 20 6.84 -24.44 21.93
CA GLY A 20 5.45 -23.98 21.80
C GLY A 20 5.09 -22.84 22.77
N GLU A 21 6.06 -22.00 23.13
CA GLU A 21 5.91 -20.86 24.05
C GLU A 21 5.29 -19.64 23.32
N ASN A 22 4.07 -19.80 22.80
CA ASN A 22 3.41 -18.82 21.92
C ASN A 22 3.20 -17.47 22.60
N LEU A 23 2.86 -17.47 23.89
CA LEU A 23 2.61 -16.24 24.63
C LEU A 23 3.86 -15.34 24.64
N GLN A 24 5.05 -15.92 24.81
CA GLN A 24 6.32 -15.20 24.83
C GLN A 24 6.68 -14.66 23.44
N LEU A 25 6.37 -15.41 22.37
CA LEU A 25 6.56 -14.97 21.00
C LEU A 25 5.64 -13.82 20.66
N THR A 26 4.34 -13.96 20.88
CA THR A 26 3.35 -12.91 20.61
C THR A 26 3.68 -11.65 21.41
N GLN A 27 4.00 -11.76 22.71
CA GLN A 27 4.39 -10.60 23.52
C GLN A 27 5.68 -9.92 23.07
N LEU A 28 6.65 -10.68 22.54
CA LEU A 28 7.85 -10.08 21.97
C LEU A 28 7.49 -9.31 20.70
N LEU A 29 6.72 -9.93 19.82
CA LEU A 29 6.45 -9.43 18.47
C LEU A 29 5.39 -8.33 18.45
N GLU A 30 4.52 -8.21 19.46
CA GLU A 30 3.45 -7.21 19.56
C GLU A 30 3.94 -5.77 19.32
N ASP A 31 5.06 -5.38 19.96
CA ASP A 31 5.62 -4.03 19.88
C ASP A 31 6.73 -3.86 18.80
N VAL A 32 7.04 -4.92 18.04
CA VAL A 32 8.07 -4.90 16.99
C VAL A 32 7.46 -4.44 15.68
N HIS A 33 8.18 -3.59 14.93
CA HIS A 33 7.73 -3.10 13.63
C HIS A 33 7.71 -4.22 12.59
N PHE A 34 6.82 -4.16 11.61
CA PHE A 34 6.67 -5.20 10.58
C PHE A 34 7.98 -5.43 9.79
N ALA A 35 8.65 -4.37 9.34
CA ALA A 35 10.00 -4.46 8.74
C ALA A 35 11.03 -5.21 9.62
N ASP A 36 11.04 -4.93 10.93
CA ASP A 36 11.94 -5.62 11.87
C ASP A 36 11.54 -7.11 12.05
N ILE A 37 10.27 -7.46 11.88
CA ILE A 37 9.80 -8.85 11.90
C ILE A 37 10.21 -9.55 10.61
N ALA A 38 10.08 -8.90 9.45
CA ALA A 38 10.55 -9.44 8.17
C ALA A 38 12.04 -9.84 8.26
N GLU A 39 12.91 -8.95 8.77
CA GLU A 39 14.33 -9.27 9.03
C GLU A 39 14.52 -10.50 9.93
N ILE A 40 13.66 -10.71 10.93
CA ILE A 40 13.69 -11.90 11.78
C ILE A 40 13.35 -13.16 10.97
N LEU A 41 12.31 -13.09 10.13
CA LEU A 41 11.84 -14.23 9.35
C LEU A 41 12.87 -14.69 8.32
N GLU A 42 13.63 -13.76 7.75
CA GLU A 42 14.73 -14.01 6.81
C GLU A 42 15.92 -14.75 7.46
N GLU A 43 16.15 -14.53 8.76
CA GLU A 43 17.28 -15.10 9.52
C GLU A 43 16.97 -16.46 10.21
N ILE A 44 15.74 -16.94 10.11
CA ILE A 44 15.30 -18.20 10.72
C ILE A 44 14.99 -19.29 9.67
N SER A 45 14.62 -20.48 10.15
CA SER A 45 14.27 -21.56 9.22
C SER A 45 12.90 -21.32 8.63
N PHE A 46 12.68 -21.79 7.40
CA PHE A 46 11.40 -21.67 6.71
C PHE A 46 10.18 -22.14 7.55
N SER A 47 10.33 -23.27 8.26
CA SER A 47 9.27 -23.77 9.14
C SER A 47 8.99 -22.86 10.34
N ASP A 48 10.02 -22.21 10.86
CA ASP A 48 9.89 -21.25 11.96
C ASP A 48 9.24 -19.95 11.47
N ALA A 49 9.53 -19.53 10.23
CA ALA A 49 8.91 -18.34 9.63
C ALA A 49 7.40 -18.51 9.45
N ILE A 50 6.98 -19.64 8.84
CA ILE A 50 5.54 -19.98 8.73
C ILE A 50 4.87 -20.04 10.12
N TYR A 51 5.59 -20.56 11.12
CA TYR A 51 5.06 -20.65 12.47
C TYR A 51 4.77 -19.27 13.07
N ILE A 52 5.69 -18.32 12.90
CA ILE A 52 5.51 -16.95 13.35
C ILE A 52 4.36 -16.27 12.59
N ILE A 53 4.34 -16.38 11.27
CA ILE A 53 3.27 -15.82 10.42
C ILE A 53 1.89 -16.27 10.89
N LYS A 54 1.68 -17.57 11.10
CA LYS A 54 0.40 -18.12 11.59
C LYS A 54 0.07 -17.76 13.04
N LEU A 55 0.99 -17.14 13.77
CA LEU A 55 0.79 -16.72 15.16
C LEU A 55 0.42 -15.24 15.27
N LEU A 56 0.78 -14.42 14.27
CA LEU A 56 0.44 -13.01 14.20
C LEU A 56 -1.05 -12.84 13.88
N ASP A 57 -1.57 -11.65 14.20
CA ASP A 57 -2.87 -11.20 13.69
C ASP A 57 -2.78 -10.81 12.21
N SER A 58 -3.93 -10.66 11.55
CA SER A 58 -4.00 -10.50 10.09
C SER A 58 -3.34 -9.20 9.63
N GLU A 59 -3.73 -8.06 10.21
CA GLU A 59 -3.16 -6.74 9.91
C GLU A 59 -1.63 -6.76 10.01
N LYS A 60 -1.09 -7.36 11.07
CA LYS A 60 0.36 -7.47 11.23
C LYS A 60 1.01 -8.47 10.28
N THR A 61 0.30 -9.53 9.91
CA THR A 61 0.80 -10.54 8.97
C THR A 61 0.90 -9.96 7.57
N ALA A 62 -0.14 -9.26 7.12
CA ALA A 62 -0.19 -8.54 5.85
C ALA A 62 1.03 -7.62 5.67
N GLU A 63 1.22 -6.68 6.59
CA GLU A 63 2.36 -5.74 6.58
C GLU A 63 3.72 -6.45 6.60
N VAL A 64 3.86 -7.53 7.37
CA VAL A 64 5.10 -8.32 7.39
C VAL A 64 5.34 -9.02 6.04
N LEU A 65 4.29 -9.50 5.37
CA LEU A 65 4.43 -10.11 4.05
C LEU A 65 4.88 -9.07 3.01
N ALA A 66 4.36 -7.84 3.05
CA ALA A 66 4.76 -6.78 2.12
C ALA A 66 6.26 -6.46 2.21
N GLU A 67 6.82 -6.43 3.44
CA GLU A 67 8.24 -6.12 3.67
C GLU A 67 9.22 -7.26 3.39
N LEU A 68 8.76 -8.50 3.28
CA LEU A 68 9.65 -9.63 3.05
C LEU A 68 10.31 -9.55 1.68
N ASP A 69 11.59 -9.91 1.60
CA ASP A 69 12.21 -10.17 0.31
C ASP A 69 11.45 -11.25 -0.48
N ASP A 70 11.37 -11.10 -1.81
CA ASP A 70 10.61 -11.98 -2.71
C ASP A 70 10.92 -13.47 -2.49
N ASP A 71 12.20 -13.80 -2.27
CA ASP A 71 12.66 -15.17 -2.08
C ASP A 71 12.10 -15.76 -0.78
N THR A 72 12.04 -15.00 0.31
CA THR A 72 11.47 -15.44 1.59
C THR A 72 9.95 -15.41 1.57
N ARG A 73 9.36 -14.36 1.00
CA ARG A 73 7.91 -14.23 0.78
C ARG A 73 7.34 -15.40 0.00
N GLU A 74 7.90 -15.73 -1.17
CA GLU A 74 7.44 -16.84 -2.00
C GLU A 74 7.47 -18.18 -1.23
N LYS A 75 8.49 -18.39 -0.38
CA LYS A 75 8.54 -19.55 0.50
C LYS A 75 7.37 -19.51 1.49
N VAL A 76 7.20 -18.42 2.22
CA VAL A 76 6.14 -18.27 3.25
C VAL A 76 4.76 -18.52 2.63
N LEU A 77 4.47 -17.92 1.48
CA LEU A 77 3.20 -18.08 0.76
C LEU A 77 2.92 -19.54 0.37
N LYS A 78 3.93 -20.35 0.03
CA LYS A 78 3.77 -21.80 -0.21
C LYS A 78 3.30 -22.58 1.03
N GLY A 79 3.50 -22.03 2.23
CA GLY A 79 3.03 -22.57 3.50
C GLY A 79 1.60 -22.17 3.88
N LEU A 80 0.99 -21.26 3.11
CA LEU A 80 -0.35 -20.73 3.33
C LEU A 80 -1.32 -21.29 2.28
N SER A 81 -2.57 -21.45 2.69
CA SER A 81 -3.66 -21.74 1.76
C SER A 81 -4.10 -20.47 1.02
N SER A 82 -4.71 -20.62 -0.15
CA SER A 82 -5.26 -19.49 -0.92
C SER A 82 -6.26 -18.65 -0.11
N LYS A 83 -6.91 -19.25 0.90
CA LYS A 83 -7.81 -18.54 1.83
C LYS A 83 -7.04 -17.67 2.82
N GLU A 84 -6.01 -18.23 3.45
CA GLU A 84 -5.14 -17.49 4.38
C GLU A 84 -4.50 -16.31 3.64
N ILE A 85 -3.98 -16.53 2.42
CA ILE A 85 -3.40 -15.45 1.62
C ILE A 85 -4.45 -14.37 1.32
N ALA A 86 -5.66 -14.75 0.88
CA ALA A 86 -6.71 -13.78 0.60
C ALA A 86 -7.10 -12.93 1.83
N GLU A 87 -7.13 -13.54 3.02
CA GLU A 87 -7.38 -12.82 4.28
C GLU A 87 -6.30 -11.76 4.55
N GLU A 88 -5.02 -12.05 4.28
CA GLU A 88 -3.96 -11.05 4.45
C GLU A 88 -3.96 -9.98 3.35
N ILE A 89 -4.27 -10.36 2.10
CA ILE A 89 -4.35 -9.41 0.99
C ILE A 89 -5.44 -8.36 1.20
N ASP A 90 -6.58 -8.74 1.79
CA ASP A 90 -7.68 -7.80 2.06
C ASP A 90 -7.28 -6.66 3.03
N GLU A 91 -6.20 -6.84 3.81
CA GLU A 91 -5.67 -5.85 4.76
C GLU A 91 -4.55 -4.96 4.17
N LEU A 92 -4.07 -5.24 2.94
CA LEU A 92 -2.97 -4.50 2.30
C LEU A 92 -3.43 -3.31 1.46
N ASP A 93 -2.52 -2.37 1.19
CA ASP A 93 -2.70 -1.41 0.11
C ASP A 93 -2.63 -2.12 -1.26
N THR A 94 -3.26 -1.53 -2.28
CA THR A 94 -3.53 -2.24 -3.54
C THR A 94 -2.29 -2.59 -4.36
N ASP A 95 -1.24 -1.79 -4.26
CA ASP A 95 0.09 -2.00 -4.84
C ASP A 95 0.79 -3.19 -4.19
N ASP A 96 0.95 -3.20 -2.87
CA ASP A 96 1.53 -4.32 -2.12
C ASP A 96 0.76 -5.62 -2.42
N ALA A 97 -0.57 -5.57 -2.39
CA ALA A 97 -1.42 -6.70 -2.73
C ALA A 97 -1.18 -7.22 -4.15
N ALA A 98 -0.99 -6.32 -5.12
CA ALA A 98 -0.72 -6.69 -6.51
C ALA A 98 0.65 -7.39 -6.62
N ASP A 99 1.67 -6.89 -5.92
CA ASP A 99 3.02 -7.46 -5.92
C ASP A 99 3.01 -8.87 -5.34
N ILE A 100 2.44 -9.07 -4.15
CA ILE A 100 2.32 -10.40 -3.52
C ILE A 100 1.55 -11.36 -4.41
N ILE A 101 0.44 -10.92 -5.01
CA ILE A 101 -0.36 -11.78 -5.90
C ILE A 101 0.44 -12.11 -7.17
N SER A 102 1.25 -11.19 -7.67
CA SER A 102 2.01 -11.36 -8.92
C SER A 102 2.96 -12.56 -8.85
N GLU A 103 3.56 -12.80 -7.67
CA GLU A 103 4.49 -13.89 -7.36
C GLU A 103 3.85 -15.28 -7.30
N LEU A 104 2.52 -15.33 -7.12
CA LEU A 104 1.80 -16.59 -7.01
C LEU A 104 1.72 -17.31 -8.35
N PRO A 105 1.76 -18.66 -8.35
CA PRO A 105 1.42 -19.44 -9.54
C PRO A 105 0.03 -19.09 -10.06
N ASP A 106 -0.15 -19.07 -11.40
CA ASP A 106 -1.40 -18.63 -12.06
C ASP A 106 -2.68 -19.22 -11.44
N GLN A 107 -2.67 -20.53 -11.13
CA GLN A 107 -3.83 -21.18 -10.51
C GLN A 107 -4.13 -20.63 -9.11
N GLN A 108 -3.10 -20.40 -8.29
CA GLN A 108 -3.25 -19.91 -6.93
C GLN A 108 -3.67 -18.43 -6.92
N LYS A 109 -3.15 -17.64 -7.86
CA LYS A 109 -3.57 -16.26 -8.12
C LYS A 109 -5.08 -16.15 -8.35
N GLU A 110 -5.64 -16.98 -9.24
CA GLU A 110 -7.09 -17.01 -9.48
C GLU A 110 -7.89 -17.42 -8.22
N GLU A 111 -7.38 -18.39 -7.45
CA GLU A 111 -8.03 -18.86 -6.23
C GLU A 111 -8.02 -17.81 -5.10
N VAL A 112 -6.94 -17.03 -4.97
CA VAL A 112 -6.81 -15.93 -3.99
C VAL A 112 -7.76 -14.80 -4.36
N ILE A 113 -7.71 -14.30 -5.61
CA ILE A 113 -8.58 -13.22 -6.07
C ILE A 113 -10.07 -13.57 -5.90
N ALA A 114 -10.44 -14.83 -6.12
CA ALA A 114 -11.82 -15.29 -5.94
C ALA A 114 -12.29 -15.34 -4.48
N GLN A 115 -11.37 -15.22 -3.52
CA GLN A 115 -11.64 -15.30 -2.08
C GLN A 115 -11.59 -13.94 -1.37
N LEU A 116 -11.10 -12.88 -2.03
CA LEU A 116 -11.13 -11.51 -1.49
C LEU A 116 -12.56 -11.08 -1.16
N GLU A 117 -12.74 -10.52 0.03
CA GLU A 117 -14.05 -10.10 0.54
C GLU A 117 -14.46 -8.71 -0.01
N ASP A 118 -13.50 -7.78 -0.16
CA ASP A 118 -13.76 -6.45 -0.72
C ASP A 118 -13.71 -6.49 -2.25
N VAL A 119 -14.88 -6.37 -2.86
CA VAL A 119 -15.06 -6.44 -4.32
C VAL A 119 -14.44 -5.25 -5.05
N GLU A 120 -14.43 -4.05 -4.45
CA GLU A 120 -13.79 -2.89 -5.08
C GLU A 120 -12.27 -3.01 -4.95
N HIS A 121 -11.77 -3.42 -3.78
CA HIS A 121 -10.35 -3.70 -3.57
C HIS A 121 -9.85 -4.76 -4.57
N ALA A 122 -10.53 -5.90 -4.68
CA ALA A 122 -10.19 -6.96 -5.63
C ALA A 122 -10.18 -6.47 -7.10
N LYS A 123 -11.11 -5.57 -7.46
CA LYS A 123 -11.16 -4.99 -8.81
C LYS A 123 -9.97 -4.08 -9.07
N ASP A 124 -9.56 -3.33 -8.06
CA ASP A 124 -8.46 -2.37 -8.14
C ASP A 124 -7.11 -3.10 -8.21
N ILE A 125 -6.89 -4.16 -7.42
CA ILE A 125 -5.74 -5.09 -7.57
C ILE A 125 -5.69 -5.69 -8.98
N VAL A 126 -6.82 -6.20 -9.49
CA VAL A 126 -6.88 -6.80 -10.84
C VAL A 126 -6.59 -5.79 -11.95
N ASP A 127 -6.86 -4.50 -11.71
CA ASP A 127 -6.46 -3.43 -12.62
C ASP A 127 -4.94 -3.22 -12.59
N LEU A 128 -4.34 -3.19 -11.40
CA LEU A 128 -2.90 -3.03 -11.19
C LEU A 128 -2.07 -4.16 -11.80
N LEU A 129 -2.51 -5.41 -11.64
CA LEU A 129 -1.88 -6.61 -12.22
C LEU A 129 -1.76 -6.61 -13.77
N ARG A 130 -2.31 -5.60 -14.46
CA ARG A 130 -2.20 -5.43 -15.91
C ARG A 130 -1.04 -4.54 -16.33
N HIS A 131 -0.45 -3.83 -15.39
CA HIS A 131 0.68 -2.95 -15.62
C HIS A 131 1.99 -3.73 -15.47
N ASP A 132 3.02 -3.27 -16.18
CA ASP A 132 4.36 -3.84 -16.04
C ASP A 132 4.99 -3.33 -14.74
N GLU A 133 5.71 -4.19 -14.01
CA GLU A 133 6.34 -3.89 -12.71
C GLU A 133 7.25 -2.64 -12.76
N ASP A 134 8.08 -2.52 -13.80
CA ASP A 134 9.03 -1.40 -13.99
C ASP A 134 8.36 -0.09 -14.49
N THR A 135 7.06 0.10 -14.24
CA THR A 135 6.30 1.27 -14.68
C THR A 135 5.54 1.94 -13.54
N ALA A 136 5.19 3.21 -13.74
CA ALA A 136 4.33 3.97 -12.83
C ALA A 136 2.98 3.28 -12.55
N GLY A 137 2.49 2.44 -13.47
CA GLY A 137 1.28 1.66 -13.25
C GLY A 137 1.48 0.43 -12.38
N GLY A 138 2.69 -0.16 -12.37
CA GLY A 138 3.07 -1.25 -11.48
C GLY A 138 3.28 -0.75 -10.05
N LEU A 139 3.88 0.44 -9.90
CA LEU A 139 4.21 1.04 -8.59
C LEU A 139 3.08 1.82 -7.91
N MET A 140 1.89 1.95 -8.52
CA MET A 140 0.86 2.85 -7.97
C MET A 140 -0.15 2.12 -7.10
N GLY A 141 -0.38 2.64 -5.91
CA GLY A 141 -1.61 2.39 -5.15
C GLY A 141 -2.82 3.15 -5.71
N LYS A 142 -4.01 2.60 -5.46
CA LYS A 142 -5.32 3.20 -5.78
C LYS A 142 -5.89 3.99 -4.61
N GLU A 143 -5.26 3.92 -3.45
CA GLU A 143 -5.62 4.56 -2.18
C GLU A 143 -5.38 6.07 -2.24
N LEU A 144 -6.35 6.79 -2.80
CA LEU A 144 -6.27 8.24 -2.93
C LEU A 144 -7.58 8.95 -2.61
N VAL A 145 -7.43 10.22 -2.19
CA VAL A 145 -8.57 11.10 -1.98
C VAL A 145 -8.67 12.07 -3.16
N LYS A 146 -9.80 12.03 -3.86
CA LYS A 146 -10.11 12.97 -4.95
C LYS A 146 -11.42 13.70 -4.72
N VAL A 147 -11.48 14.94 -5.19
CA VAL A 147 -12.68 15.78 -5.13
C VAL A 147 -12.95 16.45 -6.48
N ASN A 148 -14.21 16.71 -6.76
CA ASN A 148 -14.60 17.32 -8.01
C ASN A 148 -14.53 18.86 -7.92
N GLU A 149 -14.00 19.51 -8.96
CA GLU A 149 -13.81 20.97 -9.00
C GLU A 149 -15.13 21.78 -8.91
N ASN A 150 -16.25 21.17 -9.30
CA ASN A 150 -17.57 21.79 -9.29
C ASN A 150 -18.24 21.74 -7.91
N TRP A 151 -17.66 21.03 -6.94
CA TRP A 151 -18.19 20.99 -5.58
C TRP A 151 -17.96 22.28 -4.82
N THR A 152 -18.79 22.53 -3.81
CA THR A 152 -18.53 23.58 -2.80
C THR A 152 -17.57 23.05 -1.74
N ASN A 153 -16.89 23.95 -1.02
CA ASN A 153 -15.97 23.57 0.06
C ASN A 153 -16.64 22.67 1.13
N ILE A 154 -17.92 22.91 1.47
CA ILE A 154 -18.65 22.05 2.41
C ILE A 154 -18.88 20.63 1.85
N THR A 155 -19.22 20.51 0.57
CA THR A 155 -19.38 19.19 -0.08
C THR A 155 -18.03 18.48 -0.17
N CYS A 156 -16.97 19.21 -0.56
CA CYS A 156 -15.60 18.72 -0.61
C CYS A 156 -15.17 18.09 0.71
N VAL A 157 -15.26 18.82 1.83
CA VAL A 157 -14.87 18.32 3.15
C VAL A 157 -15.72 17.11 3.57
N LYS A 158 -17.01 17.11 3.24
CA LYS A 158 -17.90 15.96 3.54
C LYS A 158 -17.46 14.70 2.79
N GLU A 159 -17.20 14.81 1.49
CA GLU A 159 -16.80 13.66 0.67
C GLU A 159 -15.37 13.20 0.98
N MET A 160 -14.46 14.12 1.28
CA MET A 160 -13.12 13.77 1.77
C MET A 160 -13.19 12.94 3.05
N ARG A 161 -14.04 13.31 4.02
CA ARG A 161 -14.22 12.53 5.26
C ARG A 161 -14.78 11.14 5.01
N ARG A 162 -15.60 10.99 3.96
CA ARG A 162 -16.15 9.68 3.58
C ARG A 162 -15.08 8.79 2.95
N GLN A 163 -14.24 9.35 2.08
CA GLN A 163 -13.15 8.61 1.43
C GLN A 163 -12.04 8.26 2.44
N ALA A 164 -11.61 9.21 3.25
CA ALA A 164 -10.57 9.03 4.27
C ALA A 164 -10.97 8.12 5.45
N ALA A 165 -12.17 7.54 5.43
CA ALA A 165 -12.56 6.50 6.38
C ALA A 165 -12.08 5.10 5.95
N ASN A 166 -11.68 4.96 4.69
CA ASN A 166 -11.25 3.71 4.05
C ASN A 166 -9.85 3.87 3.43
N VAL A 167 -9.07 4.86 3.88
CA VAL A 167 -7.71 5.10 3.41
C VAL A 167 -6.89 5.44 4.64
N ASP A 168 -5.84 4.69 4.90
CA ASP A 168 -5.05 4.83 6.12
C ASP A 168 -4.23 6.12 6.13
N LYS A 169 -3.61 6.44 4.97
CA LYS A 169 -2.75 7.61 4.81
C LYS A 169 -3.27 8.54 3.71
N VAL A 170 -3.74 9.72 4.11
CA VAL A 170 -4.11 10.78 3.14
C VAL A 170 -2.93 11.71 2.89
N HIS A 171 -2.14 11.40 1.85
CA HIS A 171 -0.96 12.21 1.47
C HIS A 171 -1.34 13.52 0.77
N THR A 172 -2.26 13.46 -0.19
CA THR A 172 -2.70 14.61 -0.98
C THR A 172 -4.19 14.49 -1.32
N ILE A 173 -4.83 15.64 -1.53
CA ILE A 173 -6.21 15.70 -2.02
C ILE A 173 -6.17 16.21 -3.46
N TYR A 174 -6.46 15.31 -4.40
CA TYR A 174 -6.48 15.64 -5.82
C TYR A 174 -7.80 16.29 -6.21
N VAL A 175 -7.74 17.16 -7.20
CA VAL A 175 -8.92 17.78 -7.80
C VAL A 175 -9.07 17.29 -9.22
N VAL A 176 -10.27 16.81 -9.55
CA VAL A 176 -10.64 16.30 -10.87
C VAL A 176 -11.89 17.00 -11.41
N ASP A 177 -12.17 16.85 -12.71
CA ASP A 177 -13.45 17.23 -13.30
C ASP A 177 -14.47 16.08 -13.32
N ASP A 178 -15.59 16.28 -14.03
CA ASP A 178 -16.65 15.28 -14.17
C ASP A 178 -16.23 14.04 -14.99
N HIS A 179 -15.06 14.07 -15.62
CA HIS A 179 -14.48 12.97 -16.40
C HIS A 179 -13.23 12.39 -15.74
N ASP A 180 -13.01 12.66 -14.45
CA ASP A 180 -11.83 12.25 -13.66
C ASP A 180 -10.48 12.83 -14.14
N ILE A 181 -10.50 13.84 -15.01
CA ILE A 181 -9.26 14.46 -15.50
C ILE A 181 -8.61 15.25 -14.38
N LEU A 182 -7.33 14.97 -14.09
CA LEU A 182 -6.57 15.65 -13.05
C LEU A 182 -6.43 17.15 -13.36
N LYS A 183 -6.86 17.99 -12.41
CA LYS A 183 -6.82 19.45 -12.52
C LYS A 183 -5.81 20.10 -11.60
N GLY A 184 -5.50 19.48 -10.47
CA GLY A 184 -4.66 20.07 -9.45
C GLY A 184 -4.79 19.38 -8.10
N ARG A 185 -4.41 20.10 -7.04
CA ARG A 185 -4.50 19.64 -5.66
C ARG A 185 -5.01 20.70 -4.71
N LEU A 186 -5.63 20.27 -3.62
CA LEU A 186 -6.04 21.13 -2.52
C LEU A 186 -5.02 21.11 -1.39
N SER A 187 -4.82 22.29 -0.78
CA SER A 187 -4.10 22.38 0.48
C SER A 187 -5.08 22.45 1.65
N LEU A 188 -4.70 21.84 2.78
CA LEU A 188 -5.47 21.93 4.02
C LEU A 188 -5.71 23.39 4.44
N LYS A 189 -4.71 24.26 4.25
CA LYS A 189 -4.85 25.70 4.48
C LYS A 189 -6.02 26.28 3.69
N SER A 190 -6.08 26.01 2.38
CA SER A 190 -7.13 26.52 1.50
C SER A 190 -8.52 26.07 1.97
N LEU A 191 -8.67 24.79 2.32
CA LEU A 191 -9.91 24.22 2.84
C LEU A 191 -10.38 24.90 4.13
N LEU A 192 -9.46 25.16 5.07
CA LEU A 192 -9.76 25.74 6.38
C LEU A 192 -10.03 27.25 6.35
N THR A 193 -9.41 27.99 5.42
CA THR A 193 -9.53 29.45 5.38
C THR A 193 -10.63 29.96 4.45
N THR A 194 -11.28 29.07 3.69
CA THR A 194 -12.25 29.44 2.66
C THR A 194 -13.69 29.25 3.13
N PRO A 195 -14.62 30.18 2.80
CA PRO A 195 -16.05 30.01 3.08
C PRO A 195 -16.62 28.70 2.53
N ALA A 196 -17.50 28.07 3.30
CA ALA A 196 -18.13 26.78 3.00
C ALA A 196 -18.83 26.71 1.62
N THR A 197 -19.35 27.84 1.12
CA THR A 197 -20.09 27.94 -0.14
C THR A 197 -19.20 28.14 -1.37
N THR A 198 -17.90 28.39 -1.18
CA THR A 198 -16.97 28.67 -2.28
C THR A 198 -16.74 27.40 -3.10
N PRO A 199 -16.80 27.46 -4.45
CA PRO A 199 -16.46 26.33 -5.31
C PRO A 199 -14.99 25.89 -5.18
N VAL A 200 -14.72 24.59 -5.28
CA VAL A 200 -13.36 24.01 -5.24
C VAL A 200 -12.49 24.61 -6.34
N ARG A 201 -13.05 24.82 -7.54
CA ARG A 201 -12.35 25.45 -8.68
C ARG A 201 -11.76 26.83 -8.42
N GLU A 202 -12.20 27.53 -7.38
CA GLU A 202 -11.67 28.85 -7.03
C GLU A 202 -10.50 28.77 -6.04
N ILE A 203 -10.23 27.58 -5.47
CA ILE A 203 -9.36 27.44 -4.30
C ILE A 203 -8.27 26.36 -4.40
N TYR A 204 -8.29 25.53 -5.44
CA TYR A 204 -7.26 24.52 -5.66
C TYR A 204 -6.03 25.10 -6.38
N ASN A 205 -4.88 24.42 -6.24
CA ASN A 205 -3.66 24.76 -6.96
C ASN A 205 -3.56 23.93 -8.25
N HIS A 206 -3.56 24.61 -9.40
CA HIS A 206 -3.42 24.00 -10.72
C HIS A 206 -2.03 23.43 -11.00
N GLN A 207 -1.01 23.86 -10.23
CA GLN A 207 0.35 23.36 -10.38
C GLN A 207 0.47 22.01 -9.67
N ILE A 208 0.38 20.94 -10.46
CA ILE A 208 0.64 19.58 -10.04
C ILE A 208 1.51 18.90 -11.08
N THR A 209 2.54 18.21 -10.62
CA THR A 209 3.36 17.32 -11.45
C THR A 209 2.70 15.95 -11.40
N SER A 210 2.54 15.30 -12.56
CA SER A 210 1.99 13.95 -12.69
C SER A 210 2.83 13.16 -13.69
N VAL A 211 2.72 11.84 -13.65
CA VAL A 211 3.37 10.91 -14.59
C VAL A 211 2.34 10.08 -15.35
N SER A 212 2.72 9.62 -16.54
CA SER A 212 1.91 8.66 -17.30
C SER A 212 1.94 7.30 -16.59
N VAL A 213 0.86 6.53 -16.66
CA VAL A 213 0.80 5.14 -16.18
C VAL A 213 1.86 4.23 -16.84
N THR A 214 2.36 4.61 -18.01
CA THR A 214 3.42 3.88 -18.73
C THR A 214 4.81 4.48 -18.54
N GLU A 215 4.96 5.48 -17.67
CA GLU A 215 6.27 6.07 -17.39
C GLU A 215 7.15 5.04 -16.68
N ASN A 216 8.43 4.98 -17.01
CA ASN A 216 9.35 4.05 -16.36
C ASN A 216 9.68 4.51 -14.93
N ASP A 217 9.77 3.56 -14.01
CA ASP A 217 10.11 3.74 -12.61
C ASP A 217 11.32 4.65 -12.33
N GLU A 218 12.44 4.49 -13.04
CA GLU A 218 13.64 5.32 -12.87
C GLU A 218 13.36 6.80 -13.16
N GLU A 219 12.48 7.09 -14.13
CA GLU A 219 12.06 8.45 -14.45
C GLU A 219 11.09 9.00 -13.41
N VAL A 220 10.18 8.17 -12.89
CA VAL A 220 9.31 8.54 -11.75
C VAL A 220 10.18 8.95 -10.57
N ALA A 221 11.15 8.11 -10.18
CA ALA A 221 12.09 8.37 -9.10
C ALA A 221 12.86 9.68 -9.32
N ARG A 222 13.37 9.90 -10.54
CA ARG A 222 14.07 11.13 -10.93
C ARG A 222 13.20 12.37 -10.78
N ILE A 223 11.93 12.30 -11.19
CA ILE A 223 10.98 13.41 -11.09
C ILE A 223 10.69 13.70 -9.61
N MET A 224 10.37 12.67 -8.82
CA MET A 224 10.08 12.82 -7.40
C MET A 224 11.26 13.42 -6.64
N GLN A 225 12.47 12.92 -6.88
CA GLN A 225 13.71 13.45 -6.30
C GLN A 225 13.97 14.90 -6.71
N LYS A 226 13.79 15.25 -7.99
CA LYS A 226 14.07 16.60 -8.51
C LYS A 226 13.15 17.67 -7.92
N TYR A 227 11.92 17.30 -7.57
CA TYR A 227 10.89 18.21 -7.08
C TYR A 227 10.55 18.01 -5.59
N ASP A 228 11.34 17.21 -4.87
CA ASP A 228 11.15 16.87 -3.45
C ASP A 228 9.70 16.41 -3.16
N LEU A 229 9.19 15.49 -3.98
CA LEU A 229 7.81 14.99 -3.89
C LEU A 229 7.73 13.78 -2.96
N PHE A 230 6.80 13.82 -2.02
CA PHE A 230 6.42 12.66 -1.18
C PHE A 230 5.41 11.74 -1.85
N VAL A 231 4.70 12.24 -2.86
CA VAL A 231 3.69 11.50 -3.61
C VAL A 231 3.55 12.12 -5.00
N ILE A 232 3.31 11.30 -6.01
CA ILE A 232 3.06 11.75 -7.38
C ILE A 232 1.82 11.06 -7.95
N PRO A 233 0.84 11.82 -8.49
CA PRO A 233 -0.32 11.22 -9.14
C PRO A 233 0.05 10.61 -10.49
N VAL A 234 -0.54 9.47 -10.77
CA VAL A 234 -0.44 8.75 -12.04
C VAL A 234 -1.69 9.02 -12.87
N ILE A 235 -1.51 9.29 -14.16
CA ILE A 235 -2.59 9.57 -15.10
C ILE A 235 -2.54 8.64 -16.32
N ASP A 236 -3.71 8.34 -16.87
CA ASP A 236 -3.81 7.63 -18.15
C ASP A 236 -3.61 8.55 -19.37
N GLU A 237 -3.69 7.97 -20.57
CA GLU A 237 -3.57 8.69 -21.85
C GLU A 237 -4.61 9.81 -22.05
N MET A 238 -5.76 9.73 -21.35
CA MET A 238 -6.82 10.74 -21.38
C MET A 238 -6.63 11.82 -20.29
N GLY A 239 -5.59 11.70 -19.46
CA GLY A 239 -5.31 12.59 -18.33
C GLY A 239 -6.16 12.30 -17.10
N ARG A 240 -6.82 11.14 -17.03
CA ARG A 240 -7.62 10.72 -15.88
C ARG A 240 -6.71 10.24 -14.76
N LEU A 241 -7.01 10.64 -13.52
CA LEU A 241 -6.28 10.19 -12.33
C LEU A 241 -6.55 8.69 -12.08
N THR A 242 -5.51 7.87 -12.16
CA THR A 242 -5.61 6.41 -12.04
C THR A 242 -5.06 5.84 -10.74
N GLY A 243 -4.14 6.56 -10.08
CA GLY A 243 -3.46 6.12 -8.87
C GLY A 243 -2.47 7.18 -8.39
N GLN A 244 -1.68 6.84 -7.39
CA GLN A 244 -0.55 7.65 -6.92
C GLN A 244 0.61 6.74 -6.53
N ILE A 245 1.83 7.25 -6.61
CA ILE A 245 3.03 6.55 -6.14
C ILE A 245 3.57 7.34 -4.95
N THR A 246 3.90 6.64 -3.87
CA THR A 246 4.47 7.23 -2.66
C THR A 246 5.99 7.21 -2.72
N ILE A 247 6.65 7.84 -1.75
CA ILE A 247 8.11 7.92 -1.74
C ILE A 247 8.73 6.62 -1.23
N ASP A 248 7.97 5.87 -0.42
CA ASP A 248 8.28 4.56 0.13
C ASP A 248 8.60 3.61 -1.03
N ASP A 249 7.64 3.43 -1.94
CA ASP A 249 7.72 2.54 -3.11
C ASP A 249 8.91 2.86 -4.02
N ILE A 250 9.35 4.13 -4.05
CA ILE A 250 10.49 4.58 -4.85
C ILE A 250 11.83 4.34 -4.15
N VAL A 251 11.85 4.27 -2.82
CA VAL A 251 13.07 4.01 -2.04
C VAL A 251 13.50 2.54 -2.17
N ASP A 252 12.55 1.65 -2.47
CA ASP A 252 12.80 0.21 -2.59
C ASP A 252 13.34 -0.21 -3.99
N ILE A 253 13.42 0.72 -4.93
CA ILE A 253 13.99 0.56 -6.30
C ILE A 253 15.49 0.89 -6.34
#